data_AF-A0A0E0CK61-F1
#
_entry.id   AF-A0A0E0CK61-F1
#
_cell.length_a   1.000
_cell.length_b   1.000
_cell.length_c   1.000
_cell.angle_alpha   90.00
_cell.angle_beta   90.00
_cell.angle_gamma   90.00
#
_symmetry.space_group_name_H-M   'P 1'
#
loop_
_entity.id
_entity.type
_entity.pdbx_description
1 polymer ?
#
loop_
_entity_poly.entity_id
_entity_poly.type
_entity_poly.pdbx_seq_one_letter_code
_entity_poly.pdbx_strand_id
1 'polypeptide(L)'
;MTNGGKAHTKRAVESLLACGSTNIGAALRKAATVLDDRLYRNTIKSVILRSDVEDTYTVPPCGGYDRGANYDMLVLPSFVRTDGGGGCHSPPVHTFSFGKDHNVAVMHTLAEVTDGTFSFIENEAAI
;
A
#
# COMPACT_ATOMS: atom_id res chain seq x y z
N MET A 1 14.60 -12.96 11.39
CA MET A 1 13.36 -13.74 11.18
C MET A 1 13.63 -15.21 11.42
N THR A 2 12.90 -15.86 12.33
CA THR A 2 13.11 -17.27 12.71
C THR A 2 12.32 -18.22 11.81
N ASN A 3 12.70 -19.50 11.75
CA ASN A 3 11.96 -20.53 10.99
C ASN A 3 10.52 -20.70 11.50
N GLY A 4 10.31 -20.61 12.83
CA GLY A 4 8.98 -20.60 13.43
C GLY A 4 8.13 -19.42 12.98
N GLY A 5 8.73 -18.21 12.91
CA GLY A 5 8.05 -17.02 12.38
C GLY A 5 7.61 -17.20 10.92
N LYS A 6 8.50 -17.72 10.05
CA LYS A 6 8.16 -18.01 8.65
C LYS A 6 6.99 -19.00 8.53
N ALA A 7 7.01 -20.09 9.29
CA ALA A 7 5.95 -21.09 9.26
C ALA A 7 4.61 -20.54 9.76
N HIS A 8 4.63 -19.72 10.81
CA HIS A 8 3.43 -19.08 11.33
C HIS A 8 2.83 -18.08 10.33
N THR A 9 3.66 -17.23 9.72
CA THR A 9 3.22 -16.31 8.66
C THR A 9 2.63 -17.04 7.48
N LYS A 10 3.26 -18.14 7.02
CA LYS A 10 2.73 -18.95 5.93
C LYS A 10 1.33 -19.48 6.23
N ARG A 11 1.11 -20.07 7.41
CA ARG A 11 -0.21 -20.56 7.81
C ARG A 11 -1.26 -19.44 7.91
N ALA A 12 -0.87 -18.28 8.42
CA ALA A 12 -1.77 -17.14 8.50
C ALA A 12 -2.21 -16.68 7.10
N VAL A 13 -1.27 -16.60 6.15
CA VAL A 13 -1.56 -16.26 4.74
C VAL A 13 -2.48 -17.30 4.09
N GLU A 14 -2.21 -18.59 4.29
CA GLU A 14 -3.04 -19.69 3.75
C GLU A 14 -4.46 -19.73 4.34
N SER A 15 -4.68 -19.10 5.49
CA SER A 15 -6.00 -19.04 6.16
C SER A 15 -6.84 -17.82 5.78
N LEU A 16 -6.30 -16.89 4.97
CA LEU A 16 -7.02 -15.69 4.57
C LEU A 16 -8.22 -16.05 3.70
N LEU A 17 -9.39 -15.52 4.06
CA LEU A 17 -10.61 -15.63 3.28
C LEU A 17 -11.01 -14.24 2.79
N ALA A 18 -11.29 -14.12 1.50
CA ALA A 18 -11.84 -12.90 0.94
C ALA A 18 -13.31 -12.75 1.35
N CYS A 19 -13.62 -11.74 2.15
CA CYS A 19 -14.99 -11.41 2.54
C CYS A 19 -15.11 -9.89 2.73
N GLY A 20 -16.04 -9.25 2.01
CA GLY A 20 -16.34 -7.84 2.16
C GLY A 20 -15.79 -6.94 1.05
N SER A 21 -15.27 -5.78 1.45
CA SER A 21 -14.87 -4.67 0.57
C SER A 21 -13.39 -4.32 0.76
N THR A 22 -12.83 -3.56 -0.18
CA THR A 22 -11.42 -3.13 -0.17
C THR A 22 -11.32 -1.73 0.41
N ASN A 23 -10.38 -1.51 1.34
CA ASN A 23 -10.07 -0.18 1.90
C ASN A 23 -8.55 0.01 1.96
N ILE A 24 -8.01 0.68 0.94
CA ILE A 24 -6.55 0.80 0.75
C ILE A 24 -5.95 1.75 1.78
N GLY A 25 -6.64 2.84 2.11
CA GLY A 25 -6.20 3.80 3.12
C GLY A 25 -6.05 3.18 4.51
N ALA A 26 -6.98 2.33 4.92
CA ALA A 26 -6.87 1.62 6.21
C ALA A 26 -5.69 0.64 6.23
N ALA A 27 -5.43 -0.07 5.13
CA ALA A 27 -4.29 -0.96 5.00
C ALA A 27 -2.96 -0.19 5.11
N LEU A 28 -2.83 0.94 4.41
CA LEU A 28 -1.64 1.79 4.48
C LEU A 28 -1.43 2.41 5.88
N ARG A 29 -2.50 2.87 6.54
CA ARG A 29 -2.43 3.32 7.94
C ARG A 29 -1.91 2.22 8.86
N LYS A 30 -2.43 1.00 8.69
CA LYS A 30 -1.97 -0.13 9.50
C LYS A 30 -0.50 -0.46 9.23
N ALA A 31 -0.07 -0.40 7.97
CA ALA A 31 1.34 -0.57 7.59
C ALA A 31 2.24 0.51 8.22
N ALA A 32 1.81 1.78 8.22
CA ALA A 32 2.53 2.85 8.90
C ALA A 32 2.68 2.57 10.39
N THR A 33 1.59 2.21 11.08
CA THR A 33 1.64 1.85 12.52
C THR A 33 2.62 0.72 12.79
N VAL A 34 2.64 -0.34 11.97
CA VAL A 34 3.59 -1.45 12.12
C VAL A 34 5.05 -0.99 11.93
N LEU A 35 5.29 -0.05 11.01
CA LEU A 35 6.62 0.52 10.78
C LEU A 35 7.05 1.50 11.89
N ASP A 36 6.11 2.17 12.55
CA ASP A 36 6.37 3.09 13.65
C ASP A 36 6.60 2.34 14.98
N ASP A 37 5.83 1.28 15.24
CA ASP A 37 5.88 0.44 16.45
C ASP A 37 7.07 -0.54 16.46
N ARG A 38 7.85 -0.62 15.37
CA ARG A 38 8.96 -1.56 15.26
C ARG A 38 10.03 -1.27 16.32
N LEU A 39 10.43 -2.32 17.05
CA LEU A 39 11.52 -2.26 18.03
C LEU A 39 12.88 -1.96 17.38
N TYR A 40 13.10 -2.46 16.16
CA TYR A 40 14.33 -2.26 15.41
C TYR A 40 14.08 -1.36 14.19
N ARG A 41 14.66 -0.17 14.21
CA ARG A 41 14.55 0.80 13.11
C ARG A 41 15.65 0.55 12.08
N ASN A 42 15.34 -0.28 11.08
CA ASN A 42 16.24 -0.44 9.93
C ASN A 42 16.15 0.78 9.01
N THR A 43 17.30 1.19 8.44
CA THR A 43 17.41 2.25 7.42
C THR A 43 16.64 1.87 6.15
N ILE A 44 16.64 0.58 5.81
CA ILE A 44 15.91 0.06 4.66
C ILE A 44 14.56 -0.48 5.13
N LYS A 45 13.47 0.13 4.66
CA LYS A 45 12.08 -0.26 4.90
C LYS A 45 11.29 -0.05 3.61
N SER A 46 10.38 -0.97 3.29
CA SER A 46 9.48 -0.85 2.13
C SER A 46 8.15 -1.53 2.45
N VAL A 47 7.11 -1.14 1.71
CA VAL A 47 5.78 -1.75 1.77
C VAL A 47 5.46 -2.31 0.39
N ILE A 48 4.89 -3.52 0.34
CA ILE A 48 4.36 -4.11 -0.88
C ILE A 48 2.84 -4.16 -0.73
N LEU A 49 2.13 -3.49 -1.63
CA LEU A 49 0.68 -3.49 -1.71
C LEU A 49 0.23 -4.29 -2.93
N ARG A 50 -0.73 -5.19 -2.73
CA ARG A 50 -1.37 -5.96 -3.80
C ARG A 50 -2.88 -5.67 -3.79
N SER A 51 -3.45 -5.34 -4.95
CA SER A 51 -4.89 -5.09 -5.10
C SER A 51 -5.39 -5.55 -6.47
N ASP A 52 -6.47 -6.33 -6.46
CA ASP A 52 -7.16 -6.93 -7.61
C ASP A 52 -8.49 -6.24 -7.96
N VAL A 53 -8.97 -5.35 -7.10
CA VAL A 53 -10.25 -4.64 -7.23
C VAL A 53 -10.10 -3.17 -6.85
N GLU A 54 -10.94 -2.31 -7.44
CA GLU A 54 -11.03 -0.90 -7.08
C GLU A 54 -11.36 -0.67 -5.59
N ASP A 55 -10.74 0.35 -4.98
CA ASP A 55 -11.02 0.77 -3.61
C ASP A 55 -12.48 1.22 -3.49
N THR A 56 -13.28 0.47 -2.75
CA THR A 56 -14.72 0.77 -2.55
C THR A 56 -14.91 1.93 -1.57
N TYR A 57 -13.86 2.33 -0.85
CA TYR A 57 -13.85 3.47 0.06
C TYR A 57 -13.12 4.65 -0.58
N THR A 58 -13.72 5.24 -1.60
CA THR A 58 -13.29 6.56 -2.09
C THR A 58 -13.59 7.60 -1.01
N VAL A 59 -12.58 8.39 -0.64
CA VAL A 59 -12.77 9.54 0.25
C VAL A 59 -13.72 10.52 -0.47
N PRO A 60 -14.83 10.96 0.14
CA PRO A 60 -15.68 11.98 -0.46
C PRO A 60 -14.82 13.23 -0.77
N PRO A 61 -15.01 13.89 -1.92
CA PRO A 61 -14.26 15.10 -2.23
C PRO A 61 -14.53 16.14 -1.15
N CYS A 62 -13.50 16.53 -0.41
CA CYS A 62 -13.55 17.72 0.44
C CYS A 62 -13.56 18.95 -0.47
N GLY A 63 -14.74 19.29 -0.99
CA GLY A 63 -15.06 20.59 -1.62
C GLY A 63 -14.37 20.86 -2.96
N GLY A 64 -15.16 20.94 -4.02
CA GLY A 64 -14.75 21.53 -5.31
C GLY A 64 -14.72 20.53 -6.46
N TYR A 65 -15.06 21.03 -7.65
CA TYR A 65 -15.42 20.33 -8.88
C TYR A 65 -14.29 19.55 -9.59
N ASP A 66 -13.41 18.87 -8.85
CA ASP A 66 -12.38 18.01 -9.46
C ASP A 66 -12.72 16.54 -9.29
N ARG A 67 -13.04 15.91 -10.42
CA ARG A 67 -13.47 14.51 -10.56
C ARG A 67 -12.30 13.51 -10.44
N GLY A 68 -11.23 13.90 -9.75
CA GLY A 68 -10.12 13.03 -9.39
C GLY A 68 -10.30 12.63 -7.93
N ALA A 69 -10.56 11.35 -7.66
CA ALA A 69 -10.53 10.86 -6.29
C ALA A 69 -9.19 11.26 -5.66
N ASN A 70 -9.23 11.98 -4.54
CA ASN A 70 -8.05 12.56 -3.88
C ASN A 70 -7.23 11.45 -3.21
N TYR A 71 -6.54 10.66 -4.02
CA TYR A 71 -5.65 9.59 -3.58
C TYR A 71 -4.39 10.12 -2.90
N ASP A 72 -4.08 11.40 -3.05
CA ASP A 72 -3.11 12.14 -2.22
C ASP A 72 -3.41 11.97 -0.72
N MET A 73 -4.69 11.88 -0.34
CA MET A 73 -5.08 11.69 1.05
C MET A 73 -4.89 10.23 1.55
N LEU A 74 -4.75 9.26 0.64
CA LEU A 74 -4.33 7.89 0.98
C LEU A 74 -2.83 7.83 1.30
N VAL A 75 -2.06 8.77 0.75
CA VAL A 75 -0.64 8.91 1.06
C VAL A 75 -0.50 9.65 2.38
N LEU A 76 -0.41 8.89 3.48
CA LEU A 76 -0.16 9.50 4.79
C LEU A 76 1.15 10.28 4.79
N PRO A 77 1.26 11.36 5.60
CA PRO A 77 2.52 12.07 5.81
C PRO A 77 3.69 11.15 6.19
N SER A 78 3.41 9.99 6.81
CA SER A 78 4.39 8.94 7.14
C SER A 78 5.06 8.27 5.91
N PHE A 79 4.44 8.39 4.74
CA PHE A 79 4.92 7.89 3.45
C PHE A 79 5.29 9.01 2.47
N VAL A 80 4.83 10.25 2.70
CA VAL A 80 5.22 11.43 1.91
C VAL A 80 6.62 11.87 2.29
N ARG A 81 7.43 12.27 1.29
CA ARG A 81 8.75 12.85 1.52
C ARG A 81 8.60 14.20 2.23
N THR A 82 9.21 14.35 3.41
CA THR A 82 9.50 15.67 3.95
C THR A 82 10.87 16.08 3.44
N ASP A 83 10.89 17.04 2.52
CA ASP A 83 12.08 17.74 2.00
C ASP A 83 12.83 18.56 3.07
N GLY A 84 12.28 18.64 4.28
CA GLY A 84 12.91 19.28 5.44
C GLY A 84 13.93 18.40 6.18
N GLY A 85 15.18 18.36 5.70
CA GLY A 85 16.43 18.29 6.49
C GLY A 85 16.67 17.19 7.55
N GLY A 86 15.72 16.29 7.79
CA GLY A 86 15.71 15.40 8.95
C GLY A 86 15.62 13.91 8.58
N GLY A 87 16.58 13.40 7.80
CA GLY A 87 17.09 12.01 7.74
C GLY A 87 16.16 10.77 7.69
N CYS A 88 14.86 10.91 7.87
CA CYS A 88 13.91 9.81 7.94
C CYS A 88 13.30 9.61 6.56
N HIS A 89 13.99 8.86 5.70
CA HIS A 89 13.43 8.46 4.41
C HIS A 89 12.11 7.73 4.63
N SER A 90 11.05 8.23 3.98
CA SER A 90 9.76 7.56 3.92
C SER A 90 9.92 6.21 3.22
N PRO A 91 9.22 5.15 3.66
CA PRO A 91 9.35 3.84 3.03
C PRO A 91 8.71 3.85 1.64
N PRO A 92 9.39 3.40 0.58
CA PRO A 92 8.76 3.20 -0.72
C PRO A 92 7.62 2.20 -0.64
N VAL A 93 6.52 2.50 -1.35
CA VAL A 93 5.38 1.61 -1.50
C VAL A 93 5.36 1.05 -2.92
N HIS A 94 5.68 -0.23 -3.06
CA HIS A 94 5.61 -0.93 -4.33
C HIS A 94 4.21 -1.51 -4.50
N THR A 95 3.55 -1.19 -5.61
CA THR A 95 2.16 -1.56 -5.87
C THR A 95 2.07 -2.59 -7.00
N PHE A 96 1.32 -3.67 -6.74
CA PHE A 96 1.04 -4.72 -7.70
C PHE A 96 -0.45 -4.77 -7.97
N SER A 97 -0.83 -4.53 -9.21
CA SER A 97 -2.22 -4.60 -9.65
C SER A 97 -2.51 -5.87 -10.42
N PHE A 98 -3.71 -6.40 -10.22
CA PHE A 98 -4.15 -7.67 -10.79
C PHE A 98 -5.52 -7.54 -11.48
N GLY A 99 -5.71 -8.22 -12.61
CA GLY A 99 -6.99 -8.26 -13.32
C GLY A 99 -7.38 -6.93 -13.99
N LYS A 100 -8.61 -6.80 -14.46
CA LYS A 100 -9.07 -5.62 -15.25
C LYS A 100 -9.86 -4.59 -14.43
N ASP A 101 -10.28 -4.97 -13.23
CA ASP A 101 -11.28 -4.23 -12.43
C ASP A 101 -10.64 -3.38 -11.31
N HIS A 102 -9.34 -3.11 -11.42
CA HIS A 102 -8.60 -2.26 -10.48
C HIS A 102 -8.37 -0.86 -11.06
N ASN A 103 -8.30 0.13 -10.19
CA ASN A 103 -8.03 1.51 -10.58
C ASN A 103 -6.51 1.73 -10.67
N VAL A 104 -5.95 1.47 -11.87
CA VAL A 104 -4.53 1.62 -12.22
C VAL A 104 -3.97 2.97 -11.77
N ALA A 105 -4.76 4.04 -11.93
CA ALA A 105 -4.33 5.40 -11.62
C ALA A 105 -3.98 5.56 -10.14
N VAL A 106 -4.71 4.89 -9.23
CA VAL A 106 -4.44 4.93 -7.78
C VAL A 106 -3.12 4.26 -7.44
N MET A 107 -2.94 3.04 -7.93
CA MET A 107 -1.78 2.22 -7.61
C MET A 107 -0.51 2.81 -8.22
N HIS A 108 -0.61 3.39 -9.41
CA HIS A 108 0.47 4.15 -10.03
C HIS A 108 0.83 5.40 -9.21
N THR A 109 -0.16 6.25 -8.90
CA THR A 109 0.05 7.49 -8.13
C THR A 109 0.66 7.20 -6.76
N LEU A 110 0.20 6.15 -6.07
CA LEU A 110 0.71 5.74 -4.78
C LEU A 110 2.19 5.31 -4.84
N ALA A 111 2.57 4.54 -5.86
CA ALA A 111 3.97 4.18 -6.05
C ALA A 111 4.83 5.41 -6.36
N GLU A 112 4.36 6.29 -7.24
CA GLU A 112 5.09 7.49 -7.66
C GLU A 112 5.34 8.45 -6.49
N VAL A 113 4.32 8.77 -5.69
CA VAL A 113 4.44 9.71 -4.56
C VAL A 113 5.38 9.17 -3.46
N THR A 114 5.50 7.85 -3.35
CA THR A 114 6.32 7.20 -2.32
C THR A 114 7.71 6.77 -2.80
N ASP A 115 8.09 7.05 -4.05
CA ASP A 115 9.34 6.57 -4.68
C ASP A 115 9.42 5.03 -4.75
N GLY A 116 8.25 4.39 -4.87
CA GLY A 116 8.09 2.96 -5.10
C GLY A 116 7.95 2.60 -6.58
N THR A 117 7.56 1.36 -6.84
CA THR A 117 7.38 0.84 -8.22
C THR A 117 5.97 0.31 -8.40
N PHE A 118 5.35 0.62 -9.54
CA PHE A 118 4.10 0.02 -9.97
C PHE A 118 4.38 -1.16 -10.91
N SER A 119 3.65 -2.25 -10.75
CA SER A 119 3.71 -3.41 -11.65
C SER A 119 2.31 -3.98 -11.87
N PHE A 120 1.99 -4.26 -13.14
CA PHE A 120 0.72 -4.84 -13.53
C PHE A 120 0.90 -6.31 -13.91
N ILE A 121 0.04 -7.18 -13.36
CA ILE A 121 0.02 -8.62 -13.64
C ILE A 121 -1.31 -8.94 -14.33
N GLU A 122 -1.22 -9.27 -15.62
CA GLU A 122 -2.39 -9.50 -16.48
C GLU A 122 -2.99 -10.92 -16.31
N ASN A 123 -2.18 -11.92 -15.94
CA ASN A 123 -2.62 -13.31 -15.87
C ASN A 123 -2.01 -14.07 -14.68
N GLU A 124 -2.86 -14.70 -13.86
CA GLU A 124 -2.44 -15.56 -12.73
C GLU A 124 -1.65 -16.79 -13.17
N ALA A 125 -2.04 -17.39 -14.29
CA ALA A 125 -1.49 -18.65 -14.77
C ALA A 125 -0.04 -18.54 -15.27
N ALA A 126 0.51 -17.32 -15.32
CA ALA A 126 1.89 -17.05 -15.70
C ALA A 126 2.87 -17.03 -14.50
N ILE A 127 2.39 -17.27 -13.27
CA ILE A 127 3.17 -17.16 -12.01
C ILE A 127 3.12 -18.45 -11.20
#